data_AF-A0A1F8PST7-F1
#
_entry.id   AF-A0A1F8PST7-F1
#
_cell.length_a   1.000
_cell.length_b   1.000
_cell.length_c   1.000
_cell.angle_alpha   90.00
_cell.angle_beta   90.00
_cell.angle_gamma   90.00
#
_symmetry.space_group_name_H-M   'P 1'
#
loop_
_entity.id
_entity.type
_entity.pdbx_description
1 polymer ?
#
loop_
_entity_poly.entity_id
_entity_poly.type
_entity_poly.pdbx_seq_one_letter_code
_entity_poly.pdbx_strand_id
1 'polypeptide(L)'
;MGTLRKIVVPLFHGVAGLVIFLGPFFAKDAPKGFWWVGIGGLLIGLGGIALAFISVGRQLLFFSPEFVMLILTPLLFLMTGAFALGFAKKG
;
A
#
# COMPACT_ATOMS: atom_id res chain seq x y z
N MET A 1 12.60 -1.72 -24.21
CA MET A 1 11.90 -2.23 -23.01
C MET A 1 12.27 -1.50 -21.71
N GLY A 2 13.54 -1.14 -21.47
CA GLY A 2 13.96 -0.50 -20.20
C GLY A 2 13.26 0.81 -19.84
N THR A 3 13.07 1.73 -20.80
CA THR A 3 12.40 3.02 -20.56
C THR A 3 10.91 2.87 -20.25
N LEU A 4 10.23 1.98 -20.98
CA LEU A 4 8.81 1.72 -20.78
C LEU A 4 8.52 1.24 -19.35
N ARG A 5 9.30 0.29 -18.84
CA ARG A 5 9.12 -0.24 -17.48
C ARG A 5 9.34 0.82 -16.39
N LYS A 6 10.30 1.73 -16.58
CA LYS A 6 10.61 2.82 -15.64
C LYS A 6 9.50 3.87 -15.52
N ILE A 7 8.61 3.95 -16.51
CA ILE A 7 7.49 4.91 -16.54
C ILE A 7 6.18 4.21 -16.18
N VAL A 8 5.89 3.09 -16.85
CA VAL A 8 4.63 2.35 -16.70
C VAL A 8 4.48 1.81 -15.28
N VAL A 9 5.52 1.20 -14.70
CA VAL A 9 5.40 0.59 -13.38
C VAL A 9 5.07 1.64 -12.30
N PRO A 10 5.82 2.75 -12.14
CA PRO A 10 5.48 3.75 -11.13
C PRO A 10 4.15 4.45 -11.39
N LEU A 11 3.78 4.67 -12.65
CA LEU A 11 2.51 5.32 -13.00
C LEU A 11 1.32 4.46 -12.58
N PHE A 12 1.22 3.23 -13.07
CA PHE A 12 0.07 2.37 -12.79
C PHE A 12 0.07 1.90 -11.33
N HIS A 13 1.23 1.57 -10.78
CA HIS A 13 1.32 1.14 -9.39
C HIS A 13 1.00 2.28 -8.43
N GLY A 14 1.49 3.49 -8.69
CA GLY A 14 1.20 4.68 -7.89
C GLY A 14 -0.28 5.05 -7.93
N VAL A 15 -0.89 5.07 -9.12
CA VAL A 15 -2.33 5.35 -9.27
C VAL A 15 -3.16 4.27 -8.59
N ALA A 16 -2.84 2.98 -8.79
CA ALA A 16 -3.55 1.89 -8.13
C ALA A 16 -3.46 1.99 -6.60
N GLY A 17 -2.27 2.31 -6.06
CA GLY A 17 -2.08 2.51 -4.62
C GLY A 17 -2.95 3.65 -4.07
N LEU A 18 -3.02 4.78 -4.77
CA LEU A 18 -3.90 5.90 -4.39
C LEU A 18 -5.38 5.52 -4.47
N VAL A 19 -5.80 4.77 -5.48
CA VAL A 19 -7.19 4.30 -5.62
C VAL A 19 -7.55 3.34 -4.49
N ILE A 20 -6.66 2.41 -4.11
CA ILE A 20 -6.90 1.47 -3.00
C ILE A 20 -6.96 2.21 -1.66
N PHE A 21 -6.09 3.19 -1.45
CA PHE A 21 -6.08 3.99 -0.23
C PHE A 21 -7.33 4.88 -0.13
N LEU A 22 -7.60 5.70 -1.14
CA LEU A 22 -8.63 6.74 -1.09
C LEU A 22 -10.03 6.24 -1.46
N GLY A 23 -10.12 5.31 -2.41
CA GLY A 23 -11.39 4.82 -2.96
C GLY A 23 -12.40 4.39 -1.89
N PRO A 24 -12.01 3.60 -0.87
CA PRO A 24 -12.92 3.18 0.20
C PRO A 24 -13.55 4.30 1.02
N PHE A 25 -12.94 5.49 1.05
CA PHE A 25 -13.48 6.66 1.76
C PHE A 25 -14.43 7.51 0.91
N PHE A 26 -14.37 7.35 -0.42
CA PHE A 26 -15.23 8.10 -1.36
C PHE A 26 -16.32 7.23 -2.01
N ALA A 27 -16.24 5.91 -1.87
CA ALA A 27 -17.24 4.98 -2.39
C ALA A 27 -18.59 5.16 -1.70
N LYS A 28 -19.62 5.46 -2.48
CA LYS A 28 -21.01 5.51 -2.01
C LYS A 28 -21.56 4.08 -1.92
N ASP A 29 -22.45 3.87 -0.95
CA ASP A 29 -23.15 2.60 -0.73
C ASP A 29 -22.22 1.39 -0.49
N ALA A 30 -20.97 1.66 -0.08
CA ALA A 30 -20.02 0.62 0.27
C ALA A 30 -20.37 -0.03 1.62
N PRO A 31 -20.10 -1.34 1.79
CA PRO A 31 -20.27 -2.00 3.08
C PRO A 31 -19.52 -1.27 4.20
N LYS A 32 -20.09 -1.19 5.41
CA LYS A 32 -19.48 -0.50 6.56
C LYS A 32 -18.07 -0.96 6.93
N GLY A 33 -17.64 -2.14 6.46
CA GLY A 33 -16.28 -2.65 6.68
C GLY A 33 -15.27 -2.15 5.65
N PHE A 34 -15.72 -1.65 4.50
CA PHE A 34 -14.88 -1.42 3.32
C PHE A 34 -13.74 -0.41 3.55
N TRP A 35 -13.88 0.52 4.49
CA TRP A 35 -12.82 1.46 4.87
C TRP A 35 -11.53 0.77 5.36
N TRP A 36 -11.61 -0.47 5.85
CA TRP A 36 -10.42 -1.27 6.17
C TRP A 36 -9.55 -1.55 4.94
N VAL A 37 -10.12 -1.57 3.74
CA VAL A 37 -9.35 -1.64 2.50
C VAL A 37 -8.47 -0.39 2.34
N GLY A 38 -8.98 0.78 2.72
CA GLY A 38 -8.21 2.03 2.71
C GLY A 38 -7.05 1.97 3.70
N ILE A 39 -7.28 1.43 4.90
CA ILE A 39 -6.22 1.20 5.90
C ILE A 39 -5.15 0.22 5.36
N GLY A 40 -5.56 -0.88 4.74
CA GLY A 40 -4.63 -1.81 4.10
C GLY A 40 -3.82 -1.13 2.99
N GLY A 41 -4.48 -0.31 2.17
CA GLY A 41 -3.85 0.52 1.12
C GLY A 41 -2.80 1.49 1.68
N LEU A 42 -3.08 2.14 2.81
CA LEU A 42 -2.13 3.00 3.50
C LEU A 42 -0.90 2.22 3.98
N LEU A 43 -1.11 1.08 4.64
CA LEU A 43 -0.03 0.25 5.18
C LEU A 43 0.93 -0.20 4.07
N ILE A 44 0.40 -0.74 2.97
CA ILE A 44 1.24 -1.17 1.84
C ILE A 44 1.83 0.01 1.08
N GLY A 45 1.14 1.15 1.01
CA GLY A 45 1.67 2.38 0.43
C GLY A 45 2.94 2.85 1.16
N LEU A 46 2.89 2.91 2.49
CA LEU A 46 4.06 3.26 3.32
C LEU A 46 5.21 2.25 3.12
N GLY A 47 4.92 0.95 3.20
CA GLY A 47 5.92 -0.10 3.00
C GLY A 47 6.53 -0.08 1.59
N GLY A 48 5.70 0.09 0.56
CA GLY A 48 6.10 0.12 -0.85
C GLY A 48 6.97 1.32 -1.18
N ILE A 49 6.64 2.52 -0.69
CA ILE A 49 7.48 3.72 -0.90
C ILE A 49 8.82 3.56 -0.16
N ALA A 50 8.81 3.07 1.08
CA ALA A 50 10.05 2.84 1.83
C ALA A 50 10.99 1.86 1.08
N LEU A 51 10.45 0.74 0.60
CA LEU A 51 11.20 -0.24 -0.20
C LEU A 51 11.67 0.35 -1.54
N ALA A 52 10.88 1.21 -2.19
CA ALA A 52 11.27 1.87 -3.43
C ALA A 52 12.49 2.78 -3.23
N PHE A 53 12.53 3.56 -2.13
CA PHE A 53 13.71 4.37 -1.79
C PHE A 53 14.93 3.49 -1.54
N ILE A 54 14.79 2.40 -0.79
CA ILE A 54 15.88 1.45 -0.51
C ILE A 54 16.42 0.83 -1.80
N SER A 55 15.54 0.49 -2.75
CA SER A 55 15.93 -0.10 -4.04
C SER A 55 16.83 0.81 -4.89
N VAL A 56 16.83 2.12 -4.63
CA VAL A 56 17.71 3.10 -5.29
C VAL A 56 18.84 3.60 -4.38
N GLY A 57 19.14 2.88 -3.30
CA GLY A 57 20.22 3.20 -2.36
C GLY A 57 19.94 4.43 -1.49
N ARG A 58 18.66 4.79 -1.29
CA ARG A 58 18.23 5.91 -0.45
C ARG A 58 17.33 5.39 0.67
N GLN A 59 17.18 6.17 1.73
CA GLN A 59 16.16 5.90 2.75
C GLN A 59 15.10 6.99 2.73
N LEU A 60 13.88 6.65 3.13
CA LEU A 60 12.79 7.61 3.33
C LEU A 60 12.77 8.00 4.81
N LEU A 61 13.02 9.26 5.15
CA LEU A 61 12.97 9.74 6.55
C LEU A 61 13.82 8.85 7.50
N PHE A 62 13.19 8.29 8.54
CA PHE A 62 13.79 7.36 9.51
C PHE A 62 13.68 5.88 9.13
N PHE A 63 13.07 5.56 7.98
CA PHE A 63 12.91 4.19 7.50
C PHE A 63 14.21 3.66 6.89
N SER A 64 15.20 3.35 7.74
CA SER A 64 16.43 2.67 7.32
C SER A 64 16.13 1.26 6.78
N PRO A 65 17.01 0.66 5.96
CA PRO A 65 16.82 -0.70 5.48
C PRO A 65 16.55 -1.71 6.59
N GLU A 66 17.29 -1.62 7.70
CA GLU A 66 17.17 -2.50 8.86
C GLU A 66 15.80 -2.31 9.54
N PHE A 67 15.37 -1.06 9.73
CA PHE A 67 14.07 -0.76 10.31
C PHE A 67 12.91 -1.23 9.42
N VAL A 68 13.00 -1.00 8.09
CA VAL A 68 11.99 -1.47 7.13
C VAL A 68 11.88 -2.98 7.16
N MET A 69 12.99 -3.69 7.11
CA MET A 69 12.98 -5.16 7.13
C MET A 69 12.49 -5.71 8.47
N LEU A 70 12.73 -5.02 9.58
CA LEU A 70 12.18 -5.37 10.90
C LEU A 70 10.65 -5.29 10.92
N ILE A 71 10.07 -4.22 10.37
CA ILE A 71 8.61 -3.99 10.40
C ILE A 71 7.86 -4.60 9.22
N LEU A 72 8.56 -5.08 8.18
CA LEU A 72 7.93 -5.52 6.94
C LEU A 72 6.94 -6.67 7.17
N THR A 73 7.34 -7.71 7.90
CA THR A 73 6.47 -8.85 8.19
C THR A 73 5.21 -8.45 8.98
N PRO A 74 5.30 -7.76 10.13
CA PRO A 74 4.10 -7.32 10.83
C PRO A 74 3.26 -6.33 10.01
N LEU A 75 3.88 -5.46 9.22
CA LEU A 75 3.17 -4.55 8.31
C LEU A 75 2.35 -5.32 7.26
N LEU A 76 2.94 -6.33 6.61
CA LEU A 76 2.25 -7.15 5.62
C LEU A 76 1.13 -7.99 6.25
N PHE A 77 1.32 -8.49 7.47
CA PHE A 77 0.29 -9.17 8.22
C PHE A 77 -0.90 -8.24 8.50
N LEU A 78 -0.64 -7.03 9.00
CA LEU A 78 -1.68 -6.03 9.28
C LEU A 78 -2.39 -5.56 8.01
N MET A 79 -1.66 -5.33 6.93
CA MET A 79 -2.22 -5.02 5.60
C MET A 79 -3.18 -6.13 5.15
N THR A 80 -2.75 -7.39 5.25
CA THR A 80 -3.56 -8.54 4.82
C THR A 80 -4.81 -8.68 5.67
N GLY A 81 -4.68 -8.53 7.00
CA GLY A 81 -5.82 -8.53 7.92
C GLY A 81 -6.81 -7.41 7.62
N ALA A 82 -6.32 -6.19 7.35
CA ALA A 82 -7.16 -5.06 6.97
C ALA A 82 -7.93 -5.34 5.66
N PHE A 83 -7.27 -5.87 4.63
CA PHE A 83 -7.97 -6.29 3.41
C PHE A 83 -9.01 -7.38 3.67
N ALA A 84 -8.67 -8.42 4.42
CA ALA A 84 -9.61 -9.48 4.76
C ALA A 84 -10.85 -8.93 5.48
N LEU A 85 -10.67 -8.08 6.49
CA LEU A 85 -11.77 -7.42 7.20
C LEU A 85 -12.60 -6.50 6.31
N GLY A 86 -11.94 -5.78 5.41
CA GLY A 86 -12.57 -4.86 4.46
C GLY A 86 -13.49 -5.54 3.47
N PHE A 87 -13.15 -6.76 3.05
CA PHE A 87 -13.94 -7.56 2.11
C PHE A 87 -14.84 -8.61 2.77
N ALA A 88 -14.67 -8.90 4.06
CA ALA A 88 -15.41 -9.96 4.75
C ALA A 88 -16.92 -9.67 4.92
N LYS A 89 -17.31 -8.40 5.07
CA LYS A 89 -18.74 -8.03 5.17
C LYS A 89 -19.35 -7.94 3.77
N LYS A 90 -20.26 -8.86 3.47
CA LYS A 90 -21.21 -8.69 2.36
C LYS A 90 -22.13 -7.50 2.68
N GLY A 91 -22.25 -6.59 1.71
CA GLY A 91 -23.32 -5.58 1.69
C GLY A 91 -24.67 -6.23 1.50
#